data_AF-A0A374AJ24-F1
#
_entry.id   AF-A0A374AJ24-F1
#
_cell.length_a   1.000
_cell.length_b   1.000
_cell.length_c   1.000
_cell.angle_alpha   90.00
_cell.angle_beta   90.00
_cell.angle_gamma   90.00
#
_symmetry.space_group_name_H-M   'P 1'
#
loop_
_entity.id
_entity.type
_entity.pdbx_description
1 polymer ?
#
loop_
_entity_poly.entity_id
_entity_poly.type
_entity_poly.pdbx_seq_one_letter_code
_entity_poly.pdbx_strand_id
1 'polypeptide(L)'
;MENCTIFLTISTYRDIIYVSFLQSDEGKERLMIKSYKEFEKWVKIEMIRQELTQRKLAERMGIAYPRISEALHGRKTGLAFIVPLIQELGGNMEEFEEFLEINQIGR
;
A
#
# COMPACT_ATOMS: atom_id res chain seq x y z
N MET A 1 -14.26 2.97 29.47
CA MET A 1 -12.79 2.83 29.33
C MET A 1 -12.53 1.34 29.25
N GLU A 2 -12.31 0.82 28.05
CA GLU A 2 -11.96 -0.59 27.89
C GLU A 2 -10.54 -0.68 27.36
N ASN A 3 -9.73 -1.43 28.11
CA ASN A 3 -8.31 -1.61 27.89
C ASN A 3 -8.11 -2.44 26.62
N CYS A 4 -7.59 -1.80 25.58
CA CYS A 4 -7.16 -2.50 24.37
C CYS A 4 -5.82 -3.19 24.66
N THR A 5 -5.83 -4.51 24.82
CA THR A 5 -4.60 -5.31 24.95
C THR A 5 -4.02 -5.61 23.58
N ILE A 6 -2.84 -5.03 23.31
CA ILE A 6 -2.08 -5.28 22.08
C ILE A 6 -1.18 -6.49 22.31
N PHE A 7 -1.35 -7.56 21.52
CA PHE A 7 -0.41 -8.68 21.49
C PHE A 7 0.59 -8.48 20.37
N LEU A 8 1.87 -8.30 20.72
CA LEU A 8 2.98 -8.25 19.77
C LEU A 8 3.71 -9.60 19.81
N THR A 9 3.54 -10.43 18.79
CA THR A 9 4.37 -11.64 18.63
C THR A 9 5.52 -11.32 17.69
N ILE A 10 6.74 -11.31 18.20
CA ILE A 10 7.96 -11.15 17.39
C ILE A 10 8.43 -12.55 17.01
N SER A 11 8.31 -12.93 15.74
CA SER A 11 8.92 -14.15 15.19
C SER A 11 10.05 -13.75 14.26
N THR A 12 11.28 -14.03 14.66
CA THR A 12 12.47 -13.76 13.85
C THR A 12 12.76 -14.96 12.93
N TYR A 13 12.35 -14.88 11.68
CA TYR A 13 12.89 -15.74 10.61
C TYR A 13 13.22 -14.85 9.40
N ARG A 14 14.53 -14.69 9.12
CA ARG A 14 15.09 -14.00 7.94
C ARG A 14 14.41 -12.67 7.56
N ASP A 15 14.84 -11.60 8.22
CA ASP A 15 14.73 -10.20 7.74
C ASP A 15 13.33 -9.66 7.39
N ILE A 16 12.26 -10.36 7.75
CA ILE A 16 10.88 -9.93 7.51
C ILE A 16 10.16 -9.86 8.85
N ILE A 17 9.81 -8.65 9.28
CA ILE A 17 8.95 -8.42 10.44
C ILE A 17 7.50 -8.61 9.98
N TYR A 18 6.87 -9.74 10.36
CA TYR A 18 5.42 -9.88 10.25
C TYR A 18 4.76 -9.13 11.40
N VAL A 19 4.08 -8.03 11.10
CA VAL A 19 3.15 -7.36 12.03
C VAL A 19 1.74 -7.66 11.54
N SER A 20 1.12 -8.69 12.09
CA SER A 20 -0.31 -8.95 11.88
C SER A 20 -1.11 -7.95 12.71
N PHE A 21 -1.63 -6.93 12.04
CA PHE A 21 -2.44 -5.88 12.63
C PHE A 21 -3.92 -6.17 12.35
N LEU A 22 -4.64 -6.64 13.37
CA LEU A 22 -6.10 -6.75 13.35
C LEU A 22 -6.68 -5.51 14.02
N GLN A 23 -7.14 -4.54 13.22
CA GLN A 23 -7.98 -3.45 13.70
C GLN A 23 -9.46 -3.81 13.52
N SER A 24 -10.24 -3.56 14.57
CA SER A 24 -11.69 -3.67 14.60
C SER A 24 -12.32 -2.61 13.67
N ASP A 25 -13.19 -3.06 12.77
CA ASP A 25 -13.74 -2.34 11.62
C ASP A 25 -14.93 -1.41 12.00
N GLU A 26 -14.89 -0.72 13.14
CA GLU A 26 -15.97 0.18 13.56
C GLU A 26 -15.55 1.65 13.47
N GLY A 27 -16.02 2.32 12.40
CA GLY A 27 -15.86 3.77 12.20
C GLY A 27 -14.80 4.12 11.16
N LYS A 28 -14.98 3.69 9.91
CA LYS A 28 -14.09 4.01 8.78
C LYS A 28 -14.27 5.49 8.39
N GLU A 29 -13.61 6.40 9.10
CA GLU A 29 -13.28 7.70 8.52
C GLU A 29 -12.56 7.41 7.20
N ARG A 30 -13.11 7.85 6.06
CA ARG A 30 -12.51 7.61 4.74
C ARG A 30 -11.10 8.18 4.77
N LEU A 31 -10.08 7.32 4.86
CA LEU A 31 -8.69 7.73 4.91
C LEU A 31 -8.30 8.22 3.52
N MET A 32 -8.46 9.52 3.29
CA MET A 32 -7.99 10.18 2.06
C MET A 32 -6.47 10.13 2.04
N ILE A 33 -5.91 9.53 1.00
CA ILE A 33 -4.47 9.48 0.75
C ILE A 33 -4.06 10.81 0.10
N LYS A 34 -3.09 11.50 0.70
CA LYS A 34 -2.65 12.84 0.24
C LYS A 34 -1.16 12.87 -0.11
N SER A 35 -0.39 11.88 0.33
CA SER A 35 1.08 11.87 0.19
C SER A 35 1.65 10.52 -0.23
N TYR A 36 2.87 10.52 -0.78
CA TYR A 36 3.59 9.28 -1.10
C TYR A 36 3.82 8.38 0.10
N LYS A 37 4.03 8.94 1.30
CA LYS A 37 4.22 8.13 2.52
C LYS A 37 2.95 7.36 2.88
N GLU A 38 1.79 8.00 2.75
CA GLU A 38 0.48 7.37 2.98
C GLU A 38 0.18 6.34 1.89
N PHE A 39 0.45 6.68 0.63
CA PHE A 39 0.35 5.75 -0.50
C PHE A 39 1.24 4.51 -0.31
N GLU A 40 2.51 4.69 0.03
CA GLU A 40 3.44 3.60 0.29
C GLU A 40 2.98 2.71 1.44
N LYS A 41 2.49 3.32 2.53
CA LYS A 41 1.94 2.60 3.68
C LYS A 41 0.72 1.78 3.26
N TRP A 42 -0.20 2.37 2.52
CA TRP A 42 -1.39 1.69 2.01
C TRP A 42 -1.01 0.48 1.15
N VAL A 43 -0.10 0.65 0.18
CA VAL A 43 0.36 -0.46 -0.67
C VAL A 43 0.97 -1.58 0.17
N LYS A 44 1.82 -1.27 1.15
CA LYS A 44 2.44 -2.27 2.02
C LYS A 44 1.40 -3.03 2.85
N ILE A 45 0.38 -2.34 3.38
CA ILE A 45 -0.71 -2.96 4.13
C ILE A 45 -1.50 -3.90 3.23
N GLU A 46 -1.88 -3.47 2.03
CA GLU A 46 -2.63 -4.32 1.09
C GLU A 46 -1.82 -5.52 0.62
N MET A 47 -0.52 -5.34 0.38
CA MET A 47 0.37 -6.47 0.09
C MET A 47 0.42 -7.49 1.23
N ILE A 48 0.48 -7.04 2.48
CA ILE A 48 0.45 -7.93 3.66
C ILE A 48 -0.90 -8.67 3.74
N ARG A 49 -2.01 -7.95 3.55
CA ARG A 49 -3.37 -8.54 3.55
C ARG A 49 -3.56 -9.62 2.48
N GLN A 50 -2.87 -9.48 1.35
CA GLN A 50 -2.94 -10.42 0.23
C GLN A 50 -1.77 -11.43 0.19
N GLU A 51 -0.91 -11.45 1.22
CA GLU A 51 0.28 -12.33 1.29
C GLU A 51 1.23 -12.17 0.07
N LEU A 52 1.33 -10.95 -0.46
CA LEU A 52 2.14 -10.60 -1.63
C LEU A 52 3.51 -10.02 -1.24
N THR A 53 4.53 -10.43 -1.99
CA THR A 53 5.82 -9.71 -2.02
C THR A 53 5.84 -8.73 -3.19
N GLN A 54 6.73 -7.73 -3.17
CA GLN A 54 6.83 -6.76 -4.28
C GLN A 54 7.17 -7.47 -5.60
N ARG A 55 7.95 -8.55 -5.52
CA ARG A 55 8.28 -9.39 -6.67
C ARG A 55 7.06 -10.08 -7.24
N LYS A 56 6.26 -10.76 -6.39
CA LYS A 56 5.03 -11.42 -6.84
C LYS A 56 4.03 -10.41 -7.42
N LEU A 57 3.94 -9.22 -6.83
CA LEU A 57 3.09 -8.15 -7.35
C LEU A 57 3.56 -7.67 -8.74
N ALA A 58 4.86 -7.46 -8.93
CA ALA A 58 5.41 -7.11 -10.24
C ALA A 58 5.16 -8.21 -11.29
N GLU A 59 5.35 -9.49 -10.92
CA GLU A 59 5.06 -10.63 -11.77
C GLU A 59 3.57 -10.70 -12.13
N ARG A 60 2.67 -10.47 -11.17
CA ARG A 60 1.22 -10.44 -11.36
C ARG A 60 0.77 -9.34 -12.33
N MET A 61 1.37 -8.16 -12.21
CA MET A 61 1.12 -7.02 -13.11
C MET A 61 1.83 -7.15 -14.47
N GLY A 62 2.72 -8.12 -14.64
CA GLY A 62 3.52 -8.27 -15.86
C GLY A 62 4.54 -7.15 -16.09
N ILE A 63 5.06 -6.52 -15.03
CA ILE A 63 6.01 -5.40 -15.10
C ILE A 63 7.37 -5.75 -14.50
N ALA A 64 8.40 -4.97 -14.85
CA ALA A 64 9.72 -5.14 -14.26
C ALA A 64 9.69 -4.80 -12.76
N TYR A 65 10.32 -5.65 -11.93
CA TYR A 65 10.37 -5.51 -10.47
C TYR A 65 10.69 -4.08 -9.96
N PRO A 66 11.67 -3.34 -10.53
CA PRO A 66 11.97 -1.98 -10.07
C PRO A 66 10.80 -1.00 -10.19
N ARG A 67 9.83 -1.25 -11.09
CA ARG A 67 8.69 -0.35 -11.32
C ARG A 67 7.81 -0.19 -10.09
N ILE A 68 7.67 -1.23 -9.28
CA ILE A 68 6.94 -1.16 -8.00
C ILE A 68 7.64 -0.15 -7.07
N SER A 69 8.94 -0.32 -6.85
CA SER A 69 9.71 0.60 -6.00
C SER A 69 9.71 2.03 -6.55
N GLU A 70 9.85 2.20 -7.86
CA GLU A 70 9.80 3.52 -8.50
C GLU A 70 8.45 4.21 -8.29
N ALA A 71 7.34 3.47 -8.40
CA ALA A 71 5.99 3.98 -8.14
C ALA A 71 5.79 4.39 -6.67
N LEU A 72 6.23 3.55 -5.74
CA LEU A 72 6.12 3.80 -4.30
C LEU A 72 6.88 5.06 -3.86
N HIS A 73 7.99 5.38 -4.52
CA HIS A 73 8.83 6.53 -4.18
C HIS A 73 8.65 7.73 -5.12
N GLY A 74 7.64 7.72 -5.98
CA GLY A 74 7.33 8.85 -6.87
C GLY A 74 8.42 9.18 -7.89
N ARG A 75 9.17 8.17 -8.36
CA ARG A 75 10.14 8.36 -9.44
C ARG A 75 9.38 8.58 -10.75
N LYS A 76 9.87 9.47 -11.62
CA LYS A 76 9.23 9.80 -12.91
C LYS A 76 8.84 8.58 -13.73
N THR A 77 9.71 7.57 -13.79
CA THR A 77 9.49 6.33 -14.52
C THR A 77 8.49 5.38 -13.86
N GLY A 78 8.19 5.59 -12.58
CA GLY A 78 7.23 4.83 -11.79
C GLY A 78 5.81 5.42 -11.79
N LEU A 79 5.65 6.71 -12.15
CA LEU A 79 4.35 7.41 -12.06
C LEU A 79 3.24 6.71 -12.86
N ALA A 80 3.57 6.19 -14.05
CA ALA A 80 2.63 5.48 -14.91
C ALA A 80 2.05 4.20 -14.28
N PHE A 81 2.69 3.67 -13.22
CA PHE A 81 2.27 2.44 -12.55
C PHE A 81 1.45 2.68 -11.29
N ILE A 82 1.30 3.93 -10.83
CA ILE A 82 0.58 4.23 -9.59
C ILE A 82 -0.90 3.86 -9.68
N VAL A 83 -1.61 4.28 -10.74
CA VAL A 83 -3.02 3.93 -10.94
C VAL A 83 -3.20 2.41 -11.14
N PRO A 84 -2.43 1.74 -12.03
CA PRO A 84 -2.48 0.28 -12.13
C PRO A 84 -2.24 -0.44 -10.79
N LEU A 85 -1.33 0.06 -9.96
CA LEU A 85 -1.02 -0.53 -8.65
C LEU A 85 -2.18 -0.41 -7.66
N ILE A 86 -2.87 0.74 -7.64
CA ILE A 86 -4.09 0.95 -6.83
C ILE A 86 -5.16 -0.05 -7.26
N GLN A 87 -5.40 -0.16 -8.57
CA GLN A 87 -6.42 -1.05 -9.12
C GLN A 87 -6.10 -2.52 -8.86
N GLU A 88 -4.86 -2.95 -9.07
CA GLU A 88 -4.41 -4.33 -8.81
C GLU A 88 -4.57 -4.74 -7.35
N LEU A 89 -4.35 -3.79 -6.42
CA LEU A 89 -4.50 -4.02 -4.99
C LEU A 89 -5.94 -3.81 -4.48
N GLY A 90 -6.90 -3.50 -5.36
CA GLY A 90 -8.30 -3.34 -5.01
C GLY A 90 -8.65 -2.04 -4.29
N GLY A 91 -7.86 -0.98 -4.50
CA GLY A 91 -8.10 0.33 -3.90
C GLY A 91 -9.29 1.07 -4.50
N ASN A 92 -10.00 1.83 -3.67
CA ASN A 92 -11.06 2.73 -4.11
C ASN A 92 -10.45 4.04 -4.63
N MET A 93 -10.60 4.33 -5.93
CA MET A 93 -10.01 5.51 -6.57
C MET A 93 -10.41 6.84 -5.92
N GLU A 94 -11.60 6.95 -5.33
CA GLU A 94 -12.04 8.15 -4.61
C GLU A 94 -11.12 8.49 -3.42
N GLU A 95 -10.51 7.48 -2.78
CA GLU A 95 -9.61 7.67 -1.64
C GLU A 95 -8.25 8.27 -2.06
N PHE A 96 -7.93 8.23 -3.36
CA PHE A 96 -6.65 8.67 -3.92
C PHE A 96 -6.77 9.94 -4.77
N GLU A 97 -7.97 10.48 -4.98
CA GLU A 97 -8.22 11.61 -5.88
C GLU A 97 -7.27 12.79 -5.61
N GLU A 98 -7.20 13.24 -4.35
CA GLU A 98 -6.32 14.34 -3.94
C GLU A 98 -4.84 14.03 -4.17
N PHE A 99 -4.38 12.82 -3.84
CA PHE A 99 -3.01 12.39 -4.10
C PHE A 99 -2.68 12.38 -5.61
N LEU A 100 -3.58 11.87 -6.44
CA LEU A 100 -3.37 11.79 -7.90
C LEU A 100 -3.35 13.18 -8.53
N GLU A 101 -4.22 14.10 -8.07
CA GLU A 101 -4.25 15.49 -8.52
C GLU A 101 -2.97 16.25 -8.16
N ILE A 102 -2.54 16.19 -6.89
CA ILE A 102 -1.31 16.86 -6.42
C ILE A 102 -0.10 16.42 -7.24
N ASN A 103 -0.05 15.14 -7.61
CA ASN A 103 1.09 14.55 -8.31
C ASN A 103 0.93 14.52 -9.84
N GLN A 104 -0.19 15.04 -10.37
CA GLN A 104 -0.49 15.10 -11.81
C GLN A 104 -0.40 13.72 -12.50
N ILE A 105 -0.88 12.68 -11.81
CA ILE A 105 -0.85 11.29 -12.30
C ILE A 105 -2.17 10.97 -13.00
N GLY A 106 -2.09 10.36 -14.20
CA GLY A 106 -3.28 9.91 -14.94
C GLY A 106 -4.03 10.99 -15.72
N ARG A 107 -3.40 12.15 -15.93
CA ARG A 107 -3.87 13.20 -16.85
C ARG A 107 -3.35 12.98 -18.28
#